data_AF-A0A845C540-F1
#
_entry.id   AF-A0A845C540-F1
#
_cell.length_a   1.000
_cell.length_b   1.000
_cell.length_c   1.000
_cell.angle_alpha   90.00
_cell.angle_beta   90.00
_cell.angle_gamma   90.00
#
_symmetry.space_group_name_H-M   'P 1'
#
loop_
_entity.id
_entity.type
_entity.pdbx_description
1 polymer ?
#
loop_
_entity_poly.entity_id
_entity_poly.type
_entity_poly.pdbx_seq_one_letter_code
_entity_poly.pdbx_strand_id
1 'polypeptide(L)' 'MKGKLTLTIDRDVILAAQRHARSVGVPLSSLVEELLRAMISNNQEIFAARWRGSLKIVERDEPRFQVFKHKYLT' A
#
# COMPACT_ATOMS: atom_id res chain seq x y z
N MET A 1 12.71 -5.04 14.12
CA MET A 1 12.27 -4.79 15.51
C MET A 1 10.74 -4.75 15.54
N LYS A 2 10.10 -5.19 16.63
CA LYS A 2 8.63 -5.16 16.78
C LYS A 2 8.21 -3.91 17.56
N GLY A 3 7.15 -3.25 17.12
CA GLY A 3 6.51 -2.13 17.84
C GLY A 3 5.24 -2.58 18.56
N LYS A 4 4.87 -1.88 19.64
CA LYS A 4 3.59 -2.11 20.34
C LYS A 4 2.50 -1.23 19.71
N LEU A 5 1.37 -1.84 19.39
CA LEU A 5 0.16 -1.16 18.93
C LEU A 5 -0.99 -1.51 19.87
N THR A 6 -1.69 -0.50 20.39
CA THR A 6 -2.90 -0.66 21.19
C THR A 6 -4.10 -0.36 20.30
N LEU A 7 -5.06 -1.28 20.23
CA LEU A 7 -6.26 -1.16 19.40
C LEU A 7 -7.50 -1.20 20.29
N THR A 8 -8.49 -0.37 19.94
CA THR A 8 -9.84 -0.48 20.52
C THR A 8 -10.69 -1.27 19.53
N ILE A 9 -11.25 -2.39 19.97
CA ILE A 9 -11.99 -3.34 19.15
C ILE A 9 -13.20 -3.80 19.97
N ASP A 10 -14.32 -4.06 19.30
CA ASP A 10 -15.50 -4.62 19.94
C ASP A 10 -15.18 -5.92 20.67
N ARG A 11 -15.75 -6.06 21.88
CA ARG A 11 -15.45 -7.17 22.79
C ARG A 11 -15.71 -8.53 22.15
N ASP A 12 -16.79 -8.66 21.41
CA ASP A 12 -17.19 -9.93 20.79
C ASP A 12 -16.22 -10.33 19.67
N VAL A 13 -15.68 -9.34 18.95
CA VAL A 13 -14.67 -9.55 17.91
C VAL A 13 -13.35 -10.01 18.54
N ILE A 14 -12.95 -9.45 19.69
CA ILE A 14 -11.74 -9.89 20.42
C ILE A 14 -11.85 -11.38 20.78
N LEU A 15 -13.00 -11.79 21.33
CA LEU A 15 -13.22 -13.18 21.73
C LEU A 15 -13.20 -14.12 20.53
N ALA A 16 -13.85 -13.76 19.43
CA ALA A 16 -13.85 -14.54 18.20
C ALA A 16 -12.43 -14.67 17.62
N ALA A 17 -11.69 -13.56 17.53
CA ALA A 17 -10.33 -13.54 17.00
C ALA A 17 -9.36 -14.37 17.86
N GLN A 18 -9.46 -14.31 19.19
CA GLN A 18 -8.66 -15.15 20.08
C GLN A 18 -8.94 -16.64 19.90
N ARG A 19 -10.22 -17.03 19.76
CA ARG A 19 -10.59 -18.42 19.50
C ARG A 19 -10.01 -18.90 18.17
N HIS A 20 -10.12 -18.08 17.13
CA HIS A 20 -9.56 -18.38 15.81
C HIS A 20 -8.03 -18.51 15.85
N ALA A 21 -7.33 -17.58 16.49
CA ALA A 21 -5.88 -17.63 16.63
C ALA A 21 -5.43 -18.93 17.33
N ARG A 22 -6.14 -19.33 18.41
CA ARG A 22 -5.90 -20.61 19.10
C ARG A 22 -6.18 -21.83 18.22
N SER A 23 -7.27 -21.83 17.44
CA SER A 23 -7.59 -22.97 16.58
C SER A 23 -6.56 -23.19 15.47
N VAL A 24 -5.90 -22.13 15.03
CA VAL A 24 -4.83 -22.17 14.02
C VAL A 24 -3.43 -22.27 14.65
N GLY A 25 -3.33 -22.31 15.99
CA GLY A 25 -2.07 -22.50 16.71
C GLY A 25 -1.13 -21.29 16.69
N VAL A 26 -1.65 -20.08 16.44
CA VAL A 26 -0.86 -18.84 16.35
C VAL A 26 -1.27 -17.83 17.41
N PRO A 27 -0.36 -16.94 17.86
CA PRO A 27 -0.74 -15.86 18.76
C PRO A 27 -1.54 -14.79 17.99
N LEU A 28 -2.49 -14.14 18.68
CA LEU A 28 -3.34 -13.10 18.11
C LEU A 28 -2.54 -11.97 17.45
N SER A 29 -1.39 -11.60 18.03
CA SER A 29 -0.51 -10.58 17.47
C SER A 29 0.05 -10.95 16.10
N SER A 30 0.34 -12.24 15.86
CA SER A 30 0.81 -12.71 14.55
C SER A 30 -0.30 -12.65 13.51
N LEU A 31 -1.51 -13.07 13.89
CA LEU A 31 -2.69 -12.99 13.03
C LEU A 31 -2.98 -11.54 12.62
N VAL A 32 -2.98 -10.61 13.59
CA VAL A 32 -3.20 -9.18 13.32
C VAL A 32 -2.08 -8.61 12.45
N GLU A 33 -0.82 -8.96 12.71
CA GLU A 33 0.29 -8.50 11.89
C GLU A 33 0.21 -8.99 10.44
N GLU A 34 -0.18 -10.24 10.21
CA GLU A 34 -0.35 -10.80 8.87
C GLU A 34 -1.47 -10.09 8.09
N LEU A 35 -2.62 -9.88 8.73
CA LEU A 35 -3.74 -9.13 8.14
C LEU A 35 -3.32 -7.69 7.78
N LEU A 36 -2.63 -7.00 8.70
CA LEU A 36 -2.13 -5.64 8.44
C LEU A 36 -1.14 -5.63 7.28
N ARG A 37 -0.25 -6.61 7.19
CA ARG A 37 0.70 -6.74 6.06
C ARG A 37 -0.03 -6.99 4.75
N ALA A 38 -1.01 -7.89 4.72
CA ALA A 38 -1.80 -8.17 3.51
C ALA A 38 -2.53 -6.90 3.02
N MET A 39 -3.10 -6.12 3.93
CA MET A 39 -3.75 -4.85 3.58
C MET A 39 -2.75 -3.81 3.05
N ILE A 40 -1.56 -3.72 3.62
CA ILE A 40 -0.52 -2.79 3.15
C ILE A 40 0.03 -3.22 1.78
N SER A 41 0.28 -4.52 1.59
CA SER A 41 0.77 -5.07 0.32
C SER A 41 -0.23 -4.87 -0.82
N ASN A 42 -1.53 -4.96 -0.55
CA ASN A 42 -2.56 -4.66 -1.55
C ASN A 42 -2.73 -3.15 -1.81
N ASN A 43 -2.27 -2.31 -0.88
CA ASN A 43 -2.31 -0.84 -0.99
C ASN A 43 -0.95 -0.24 -1.41
N GLN A 44 -0.02 -1.07 -1.90
CA GLN A 44 1.22 -0.64 -2.55
C GLN A 44 1.00 -0.03 -3.94
N GLU A 45 -0.20 0.43 -4.28
CA GLU A 45 -0.36 1.63 -5.11
C GLU A 45 0.08 2.88 -4.30
N ILE A 46 1.38 2.88 -3.99
CA ILE A 46 2.32 3.98 -3.91
C ILE A 46 1.67 5.32 -3.49
N PHE A 47 1.84 5.71 -2.23
CA PHE A 47 1.66 7.11 -1.81
C PHE A 47 2.36 8.07 -2.79
N ALA A 48 3.54 7.70 -3.32
CA ALA A 48 4.21 8.44 -4.37
C ALA A 48 3.56 8.37 -5.78
N ALA A 49 2.75 7.36 -6.13
CA ALA A 49 1.97 7.35 -7.38
C ALA A 49 0.74 8.25 -7.28
N ARG A 50 0.11 8.35 -6.10
CA ARG A 50 -1.00 9.30 -5.88
C ARG A 50 -0.60 10.75 -6.19
N TRP A 51 0.68 11.10 -6.01
CA TRP A 51 1.20 12.45 -6.24
C TRP A 51 2.08 12.59 -7.49
N ARG A 52 2.51 11.48 -8.10
CA ARG A 52 3.06 11.50 -9.46
C ARG A 52 1.88 11.62 -10.42
N GLY A 53 1.43 12.84 -10.66
CA GLY A 53 0.52 13.11 -11.77
C GLY A 53 1.08 12.47 -13.05
N SER A 54 0.22 11.86 -13.86
CA SER A 54 0.63 11.28 -15.14
C SER A 54 0.99 12.41 -16.10
N LEU A 55 2.27 12.56 -16.42
CA LEU A 55 2.71 13.53 -17.41
C LEU A 55 2.44 12.95 -18.80
N LYS A 56 1.23 13.19 -19.32
CA LYS A 56 0.87 12.79 -20.68
C LYS A 56 1.44 13.82 -21.64
N ILE A 57 2.50 13.45 -22.33
CA ILE A 57 3.09 14.29 -23.38
C ILE A 57 2.07 14.37 -24.51
N VAL A 58 1.62 15.59 -24.80
CA VAL A 58 0.81 15.85 -26.00
C VAL A 58 1.80 16.05 -27.14
N GLU A 59 1.91 15.04 -28.01
CA GLU A 59 2.73 15.18 -29.21
C GLU A 59 2.14 16.29 -30.09
N ARG A 60 2.97 17.28 -30.40
CA ARG A 60 2.64 18.33 -31.35
C ARG A 60 3.69 18.31 -32.44
N ASP A 61 3.24 18.41 -33.69
CA ASP A 61 4.13 18.51 -34.84
C ASP A 61 4.62 19.96 -35.01
N GLU A 62 5.29 20.45 -33.97
CA GLU A 62 5.88 21.78 -33.92
C GLU A 62 7.40 21.64 -33.83
N PRO A 63 8.19 22.44 -34.59
CA PRO A 63 9.66 22.33 -34.62
C PRO A 63 10.30 22.41 -33.23
N ARG A 64 9.72 23.22 -32.34
CA ARG A 64 10.18 23.38 -30.96
C ARG A 64 10.00 22.11 -30.14
N PHE A 65 8.90 21.37 -30.32
CA PHE A 65 8.65 20.12 -29.62
C PHE A 65 9.65 19.03 -30.04
N GLN A 66 9.98 18.94 -31.33
CA GLN A 66 10.95 17.96 -31.83
C GLN A 66 12.35 18.15 -31.21
N VAL A 67 12.78 19.41 -31.05
CA VAL A 67 14.07 19.72 -30.38
C VAL A 67 14.05 19.28 -28.91
N PHE A 68 12.96 19.54 -28.19
CA PHE A 68 12.83 19.11 -26.80
C PHE A 68 12.73 17.58 -26.66
N LYS A 69 12.03 16.91 -27.58
CA LYS A 69 11.92 15.45 -27.62
C LYS A 69 13.29 14.80 -27.78
N HIS A 70 14.08 15.28 -28.74
CA HIS A 70 15.43 14.75 -28.96
C HIS A 70 16.36 14.92 -27.74
N LYS A 71 16.25 16.04 -27.03
CA LYS A 71 17.15 16.38 -25.91
C LYS A 71 16.80 15.69 -24.58
N TYR A 72 15.54 15.39 -24.31
CA TYR A 72 15.07 14.99 -22.97
C TYR A 72 14.23 13.69 -22.92
N LEU A 73 13.81 13.15 -24.05
CA LEU A 73 12.92 11.97 -24.12
C LEU A 73 13.55 10.76 -24.83
N THR A 74 14.86 10.82 -25.12
CA THR A 74 15.68 9.72 -25.63
C THR A 74 16.57 9.20 -24.52
#